data_AF-A0A0C9QVJ9-F1
#
_entry.id   AF-A0A0C9QVJ9-F1
#
_cell.length_a   1.000
_cell.length_b   1.000
_cell.length_c   1.000
_cell.angle_alpha   90.00
_cell.angle_beta   90.00
_cell.angle_gamma   90.00
#
_symmetry.space_group_name_H-M   'P 1'
#
loop_
_entity.id
_entity.type
_entity.pdbx_description
1 polymer ?
#
loop_
_entity_poly.entity_id
_entity_poly.type
_entity_poly.pdbx_seq_one_letter_code
_entity_poly.pdbx_strand_id
1 'polypeptide(L)'
;MCHQTSIFCINMSISATTHNRVCNPPSSNFLFSPLQTCSKSLRFQPNNRLTARYLKAFRAPMACESPPLPGPESSPMNLADVFFKQIEGAAPPTVADRNSKITVVGVGNVGMAIAQTILTQDLTDELSLVDIQPDKLRGEMLDLQHAAAFLPRTKISASTDYAVTAGSDVCVITAGARQREGESRLALVERNFNLFHSIVPELVKYSPDAILLVVSNPVDVLTYITWKLSGFPANRVVGSGTNLDSSRFRFTIADHLDVNAQDVQAYIVGEHGDSSVALWSTITVGGVPITSFLEKEQIAYEKETLETVHRAVVNSAYEVIRLKGYTSWAIGYSAASLVRSLMRDQRRIHPVSVLAKGFYGIEDEVFLSLPAQLGRGGVLAVANIPFTDEEAERLQMSARTIVDVQKQLGV
;
A
#
# COMPACT_ATOMS: atom_id res chain seq x y z
N MET A 1 38.56 34.31 30.80
CA MET A 1 37.10 34.39 30.65
C MET A 1 36.81 35.18 29.39
N CYS A 2 36.51 34.48 28.29
CA CYS A 2 36.13 35.10 27.04
C CYS A 2 34.95 34.28 26.49
N HIS A 3 33.76 34.87 26.49
CA HIS A 3 32.55 34.26 25.95
C HIS A 3 32.63 34.31 24.43
N GLN A 4 32.59 33.13 23.79
CA GLN A 4 32.27 33.00 22.37
C GLN A 4 30.76 32.89 22.24
N THR A 5 30.15 33.95 21.70
CA THR A 5 28.78 33.95 21.20
C THR A 5 28.83 33.41 19.77
N SER A 6 28.45 32.15 19.56
CA SER A 6 28.30 31.60 18.21
C SER A 6 26.89 31.90 17.71
N ILE A 7 26.77 32.90 16.85
CA ILE A 7 25.58 33.17 16.03
C ILE A 7 25.58 32.12 14.91
N PHE A 8 24.59 31.22 14.90
CA PHE A 8 24.35 30.31 13.77
C PHE A 8 23.63 31.10 12.67
N CYS A 9 24.37 31.53 11.64
CA CYS A 9 23.78 32.03 10.40
C CYS A 9 23.35 30.85 9.53
N ILE A 10 22.05 30.71 9.30
CA ILE A 10 21.48 29.82 8.30
C ILE A 10 21.67 30.48 6.93
N ASN A 11 22.67 30.02 6.16
CA ASN A 11 22.82 30.41 4.75
C ASN A 11 22.30 29.27 3.86
N MET A 12 21.09 29.42 3.34
CA MET A 12 20.58 28.64 2.23
C MET A 12 21.33 29.04 0.95
N SER A 13 22.01 28.10 0.30
CA SER A 13 22.54 28.28 -1.05
C SER A 13 21.97 27.21 -1.97
N ILE A 14 21.02 27.62 -2.80
CA ILE A 14 20.59 26.92 -4.00
C ILE A 14 21.69 27.14 -5.04
N SER A 15 22.33 26.07 -5.52
CA SER A 15 23.13 26.12 -6.75
C SER A 15 22.83 24.92 -7.63
N ALA A 16 22.04 25.17 -8.67
CA ALA A 16 22.02 24.37 -9.87
C ALA A 16 23.22 24.78 -10.75
N THR A 17 24.10 23.85 -11.08
CA THR A 17 24.96 23.99 -12.28
C THR A 17 25.26 22.62 -12.88
N THR A 18 24.70 22.43 -14.07
CA THR A 18 25.08 21.45 -15.09
C THR A 18 26.53 21.66 -15.54
N HIS A 19 27.34 20.61 -15.62
CA HIS A 19 28.49 20.57 -16.54
C HIS A 19 28.82 19.15 -17.04
N ASN A 20 28.52 18.93 -18.32
CA ASN A 20 29.18 17.98 -19.20
C ASN A 20 30.69 18.29 -19.26
N ARG A 21 31.55 17.26 -19.18
CA ARG A 21 32.84 17.26 -19.88
C ARG A 21 33.37 15.86 -20.12
N VAL A 22 33.42 15.53 -21.41
CA VAL A 22 34.18 14.47 -22.07
C VAL A 22 35.69 14.76 -21.93
N CYS A 23 36.50 13.75 -21.61
CA CYS A 23 37.94 13.69 -21.92
C CYS A 23 38.41 12.22 -21.96
N ASN A 24 39.10 11.84 -23.04
CA ASN A 24 39.89 10.63 -23.31
C ASN A 24 41.16 11.13 -24.05
N PRO A 25 42.28 10.37 -24.22
CA PRO A 25 42.81 9.15 -23.57
C PRO A 25 44.34 9.32 -23.22
N PRO A 26 45.22 8.29 -23.04
CA PRO A 26 45.65 7.34 -24.09
C PRO A 26 45.88 5.85 -23.70
N SER A 27 45.60 4.98 -24.69
CA SER A 27 46.22 3.70 -25.11
C SER A 27 46.82 2.67 -24.11
N SER A 28 46.29 1.44 -24.13
CA SER A 28 46.97 0.28 -24.75
C SER A 28 46.08 -0.98 -24.88
N ASN A 29 46.03 -1.46 -26.12
CA ASN A 29 45.67 -2.77 -26.70
C ASN A 29 45.12 -3.91 -25.80
N PHE A 30 43.98 -4.48 -26.20
CA PHE A 30 43.86 -5.86 -26.71
C PHE A 30 42.57 -6.01 -27.53
N LEU A 31 42.73 -6.48 -28.78
CA LEU A 31 41.70 -6.66 -29.82
C LEU A 31 41.04 -8.04 -29.72
N PHE A 32 39.72 -8.12 -29.91
CA PHE A 32 39.05 -8.95 -30.92
C PHE A 32 37.57 -8.56 -31.01
N SER A 33 37.11 -8.16 -32.20
CA SER A 33 35.73 -7.75 -32.51
C SER A 33 35.09 -8.66 -33.57
N PRO A 34 33.74 -8.67 -33.68
CA PRO A 34 32.96 -9.74 -34.30
C PRO A 34 32.54 -9.43 -35.75
N LEU A 35 32.03 -10.44 -36.46
CA LEU A 35 31.39 -10.30 -37.78
C LEU A 35 29.95 -10.84 -37.75
N GLN A 36 28.99 -9.92 -37.95
CA GLN A 36 27.77 -10.20 -38.71
C GLN A 36 28.15 -10.18 -40.20
N THR A 37 27.66 -11.06 -41.07
CA THR A 37 26.37 -10.94 -41.77
C THR A 37 26.25 -12.06 -42.80
N CYS A 38 25.01 -12.36 -43.19
CA CYS A 38 24.54 -12.43 -44.59
C CYS A 38 23.81 -13.72 -44.99
N SER A 39 22.58 -13.47 -45.44
CA SER A 39 21.57 -14.34 -46.03
C SER A 39 22.02 -15.11 -47.27
N LYS A 40 21.50 -16.32 -47.47
CA LYS A 40 20.87 -16.74 -48.73
C LYS A 40 20.13 -18.08 -48.59
N SER A 41 18.88 -18.05 -49.02
CA SER A 41 17.95 -19.15 -49.24
C SER A 41 18.33 -19.99 -50.47
N LEU A 42 18.26 -21.32 -50.38
CA LEU A 42 18.11 -22.22 -51.53
C LEU A 42 17.36 -23.52 -51.13
N ARG A 43 16.10 -23.59 -51.56
CA ARG A 43 15.32 -24.81 -51.89
C ARG A 43 15.75 -25.21 -53.33
N PHE A 44 15.77 -26.44 -53.85
CA PHE A 44 14.95 -27.66 -53.74
C PHE A 44 15.68 -28.76 -54.56
N GLN A 45 15.44 -30.07 -54.31
CA GLN A 45 15.39 -31.08 -55.40
C GLN A 45 16.27 -32.36 -55.28
N PRO A 46 15.80 -33.64 -55.18
CA PRO A 46 16.65 -34.80 -54.92
C PRO A 46 17.04 -35.54 -56.22
N ASN A 47 18.08 -36.38 -56.18
CA ASN A 47 18.14 -37.47 -57.15
C ASN A 47 18.82 -38.74 -56.64
N ASN A 48 18.29 -39.83 -57.18
CA ASN A 48 18.34 -41.22 -56.77
C ASN A 48 19.68 -41.94 -57.02
N ARG A 49 19.82 -43.07 -56.30
CA ARG A 49 20.73 -44.23 -56.51
C ARG A 49 22.16 -44.10 -55.98
N LEU A 50 22.47 -44.87 -54.94
CA LEU A 50 23.25 -46.10 -55.09
C LEU A 50 23.30 -46.94 -53.81
N THR A 51 23.26 -48.25 -54.04
CA THR A 51 23.71 -49.37 -53.18
C THR A 51 22.84 -49.82 -52.01
N ALA A 52 21.84 -50.61 -52.39
CA ALA A 52 21.43 -51.81 -51.67
C ALA A 52 22.61 -52.78 -51.49
N ARG A 53 22.95 -53.10 -50.24
CA ARG A 53 23.67 -54.31 -49.84
C ARG A 53 23.46 -54.50 -48.34
N TYR A 54 22.35 -55.12 -47.97
CA TYR A 54 22.13 -55.94 -46.76
C TYR A 54 20.64 -56.31 -46.72
N LEU A 55 20.25 -57.25 -47.59
CA LEU A 55 18.90 -57.79 -47.64
C LEU A 55 19.00 -59.30 -47.93
N LYS A 56 19.18 -60.08 -46.86
CA LYS A 56 18.76 -61.49 -46.75
C LYS A 56 19.02 -61.98 -45.32
N ALA A 57 18.05 -62.75 -44.80
CA ALA A 57 17.84 -63.17 -43.40
C ALA A 57 17.17 -62.05 -42.57
N PHE A 58 15.92 -62.13 -42.10
CA PHE A 58 15.02 -63.23 -41.77
C PHE A 58 13.57 -62.85 -42.15
N ARG A 59 12.81 -63.80 -42.70
CA ARG A 59 11.34 -63.75 -42.75
C ARG A 59 10.79 -64.52 -41.55
N ALA A 60 10.12 -63.82 -40.64
CA ALA A 60 9.09 -64.38 -39.75
C ALA A 60 8.05 -63.27 -39.52
N PRO A 61 6.73 -63.54 -39.58
CA PRO A 61 5.72 -62.51 -39.32
C PRO A 61 5.63 -62.31 -37.80
N MET A 62 6.15 -61.19 -37.29
CA MET A 62 5.75 -60.70 -35.97
C MET A 62 4.40 -60.02 -36.13
N ALA A 63 3.38 -60.58 -35.48
CA ALA A 63 2.13 -59.88 -35.23
C ALA A 63 2.44 -58.67 -34.34
N CYS A 64 2.34 -57.46 -34.89
CA CYS A 64 2.28 -56.26 -34.07
C CYS A 64 0.86 -56.13 -33.52
N GLU A 65 0.65 -56.63 -32.29
CA GLU A 65 -0.49 -56.21 -31.49
C GLU A 65 -0.35 -54.71 -31.22
N SER A 66 -1.35 -53.94 -31.66
CA SER A 66 -1.52 -52.54 -31.25
C SER A 66 -1.77 -52.49 -29.74
N PRO A 67 -1.11 -51.60 -28.98
CA PRO A 67 -1.38 -51.47 -27.56
C PRO A 67 -2.86 -51.08 -27.35
N PRO A 68 -3.54 -51.64 -26.33
CA PRO A 68 -4.93 -51.33 -26.09
C PRO A 68 -5.08 -49.83 -25.79
N LEU A 69 -6.07 -49.20 -26.44
CA LEU A 69 -6.51 -47.85 -26.11
C LEU A 69 -6.86 -47.79 -24.62
N PRO A 70 -6.40 -46.78 -23.87
CA PRO A 70 -6.75 -46.66 -22.46
C PRO A 70 -8.27 -46.44 -22.33
N GLY A 71 -8.90 -47.29 -21.52
CA GLY A 71 -10.30 -47.21 -21.11
C GLY A 71 -10.58 -46.03 -20.17
N PRO A 72 -11.82 -45.93 -19.66
CA PRO A 72 -12.54 -44.68 -19.47
C PRO A 72 -11.92 -43.78 -18.40
N GLU A 73 -11.79 -42.50 -18.74
CA GLU A 73 -11.56 -41.32 -17.91
C GLU A 73 -10.99 -41.60 -16.50
N SER A 74 -9.68 -41.85 -16.45
CA SER A 74 -8.92 -41.70 -15.22
C SER A 74 -9.13 -40.27 -14.70
N SER A 75 -9.71 -40.11 -13.51
CA SER A 75 -9.69 -38.83 -12.80
C SER A 75 -8.27 -38.26 -12.83
N PRO A 76 -8.08 -36.95 -13.09
CA PRO A 76 -6.75 -36.39 -13.25
C PRO A 76 -5.90 -36.75 -12.02
N MET A 77 -4.74 -37.37 -12.28
CA MET A 77 -3.85 -37.84 -11.23
C MET A 77 -3.53 -36.69 -10.28
N ASN A 78 -3.92 -36.83 -9.01
CA ASN A 78 -3.56 -35.86 -7.99
C ASN A 78 -2.08 -36.06 -7.64
N LEU A 79 -1.22 -35.21 -8.18
CA LEU A 79 0.24 -35.28 -7.98
C LEU A 79 0.62 -35.23 -6.49
N ALA A 80 -0.20 -34.59 -5.65
CA ALA A 80 0.04 -34.52 -4.22
C ALA A 80 -0.01 -35.91 -3.56
N ASP A 81 -0.96 -36.77 -3.95
CA ASP A 81 -1.11 -38.12 -3.40
C ASP A 81 0.00 -39.08 -3.86
N VAL A 82 0.63 -38.76 -4.99
CA VAL A 82 1.82 -39.49 -5.49
C VAL A 82 3.09 -39.01 -4.78
N PHE A 83 3.22 -37.71 -4.57
CA PHE A 83 4.41 -37.11 -3.97
C PHE A 83 4.47 -37.31 -2.45
N PHE A 84 3.32 -37.32 -1.77
CA PHE A 84 3.22 -37.46 -0.32
C PHE A 84 2.54 -38.77 0.06
N LYS A 85 3.19 -39.57 0.92
CA LYS A 85 2.53 -40.69 1.60
C LYS A 85 1.85 -40.20 2.87
N GLN A 86 0.54 -40.43 2.99
CA GLN A 86 -0.20 -40.14 4.21
C GLN A 86 0.29 -41.04 5.35
N ILE A 87 0.31 -40.50 6.57
CA ILE A 87 0.63 -41.27 7.78
C ILE A 87 -0.65 -42.02 8.19
N GLU A 88 -0.61 -43.35 8.16
CA GLU A 88 -1.74 -44.18 8.60
C GLU A 88 -2.04 -43.95 10.08
N GLY A 89 -3.32 -43.74 10.42
CA GLY A 89 -3.77 -43.53 11.80
C GLY A 89 -3.43 -42.15 12.39
N ALA A 90 -2.93 -41.20 11.59
CA ALA A 90 -2.72 -39.84 12.05
C ALA A 90 -4.06 -39.18 12.41
N ALA A 91 -4.09 -38.50 13.56
CA ALA A 91 -5.20 -37.62 13.89
C ALA A 91 -5.30 -36.53 12.81
N PRO A 92 -6.52 -36.08 12.43
CA PRO A 92 -6.65 -34.95 11.54
C PRO A 92 -5.92 -33.75 12.15
N PRO A 93 -5.27 -32.91 11.32
CA PRO A 93 -4.60 -31.72 11.84
C PRO A 93 -5.60 -30.90 12.65
N THR A 94 -5.17 -30.43 13.82
CA THR A 94 -5.96 -29.49 14.61
C THR A 94 -6.29 -28.31 13.71
N VAL A 95 -7.58 -28.01 13.54
CA VAL A 95 -8.02 -26.85 12.75
C VAL A 95 -7.43 -25.63 13.47
N ALA A 96 -6.43 -24.98 12.86
CA ALA A 96 -5.93 -23.71 13.36
C ALA A 96 -7.11 -22.74 13.41
N ASP A 97 -7.26 -22.02 14.52
CA ASP A 97 -8.53 -21.39 14.92
C ASP A 97 -9.16 -20.42 13.90
N ARG A 98 -8.44 -19.97 12.87
CA ARG A 98 -8.93 -19.41 11.59
C ARG A 98 -7.71 -18.93 10.80
N ASN A 99 -7.67 -19.15 9.48
CA ASN A 99 -6.66 -18.53 8.61
C ASN A 99 -6.87 -17.01 8.59
N SER A 100 -5.79 -16.26 8.76
CA SER A 100 -5.84 -14.81 8.63
C SER A 100 -6.10 -14.41 7.17
N LYS A 101 -7.01 -13.47 6.95
CA LYS A 101 -7.41 -13.07 5.59
C LYS A 101 -7.52 -11.56 5.43
N ILE A 102 -6.87 -11.04 4.40
CA ILE A 102 -6.95 -9.62 4.00
C ILE A 102 -7.52 -9.53 2.59
N THR A 103 -8.43 -8.59 2.39
CA THR A 103 -8.91 -8.20 1.06
C THR A 103 -8.38 -6.83 0.68
N VAL A 104 -7.93 -6.66 -0.56
CA VAL A 104 -7.63 -5.36 -1.18
C VAL A 104 -8.61 -5.12 -2.33
N VAL A 105 -9.41 -4.06 -2.21
CA VAL A 105 -10.35 -3.62 -3.24
C VAL A 105 -9.70 -2.50 -4.07
N GLY A 106 -9.62 -2.73 -5.37
CA GLY A 106 -8.89 -1.92 -6.34
C GLY A 106 -7.47 -2.44 -6.56
N VAL A 107 -7.14 -2.87 -7.78
CA VAL A 107 -5.78 -3.29 -8.19
C VAL A 107 -5.08 -2.19 -9.00
N GLY A 108 -5.26 -0.94 -8.56
CA GLY A 108 -4.47 0.19 -9.01
C GLY A 108 -3.06 0.21 -8.41
N ASN A 109 -2.26 1.23 -8.75
CA ASN A 109 -0.88 1.36 -8.24
C ASN A 109 -0.81 1.39 -6.70
N VAL A 110 -1.84 1.94 -6.03
CA VAL A 110 -1.94 1.96 -4.56
C VAL A 110 -2.28 0.56 -4.04
N GLY A 111 -3.34 -0.07 -4.56
CA GLY A 111 -3.75 -1.41 -4.15
C GLY A 111 -2.64 -2.45 -4.32
N MET A 112 -1.92 -2.41 -5.44
CA MET A 112 -0.80 -3.34 -5.68
C MET A 112 0.41 -3.05 -4.80
N ALA A 113 0.72 -1.78 -4.49
CA ALA A 113 1.75 -1.46 -3.51
C ALA A 113 1.39 -1.97 -2.11
N ILE A 114 0.11 -1.90 -1.72
CA ILE A 114 -0.39 -2.44 -0.45
C ILE A 114 -0.31 -3.97 -0.44
N ALA A 115 -0.83 -4.63 -1.48
CA ALA A 115 -0.81 -6.09 -1.63
C ALA A 115 0.62 -6.65 -1.56
N GLN A 116 1.54 -6.07 -2.32
CA GLN A 116 2.95 -6.48 -2.33
C GLN A 116 3.62 -6.23 -0.96
N THR A 117 3.31 -5.13 -0.28
CA THR A 117 3.85 -4.87 1.06
C THR A 117 3.29 -5.83 2.10
N ILE A 118 2.01 -6.19 2.01
CA ILE A 118 1.37 -7.20 2.87
C ILE A 118 2.06 -8.56 2.72
N LEU A 119 2.30 -8.99 1.47
CA LEU A 119 2.94 -10.27 1.16
C LEU A 119 4.39 -10.32 1.66
N THR A 120 5.17 -9.28 1.39
CA THR A 120 6.59 -9.22 1.81
C THR A 120 6.78 -9.12 3.32
N GLN A 121 5.76 -8.69 4.07
CA GLN A 121 5.80 -8.54 5.52
C GLN A 121 5.14 -9.69 6.28
N ASP A 122 4.67 -10.72 5.59
CA ASP A 122 4.04 -11.92 6.18
C ASP A 122 2.88 -11.56 7.11
N LEU A 123 1.89 -10.82 6.57
CA LEU A 123 0.78 -10.30 7.38
C LEU A 123 -0.50 -11.14 7.31
N THR A 124 -0.60 -12.11 6.39
CA THR A 124 -1.83 -12.88 6.17
C THR A 124 -1.56 -14.23 5.52
N ASP A 125 -2.40 -15.22 5.83
CA ASP A 125 -2.39 -16.54 5.19
C ASP A 125 -3.13 -16.52 3.84
N GLU A 126 -4.16 -15.68 3.72
CA GLU A 126 -4.95 -15.49 2.51
C GLU A 126 -5.02 -14.01 2.11
N LEU A 127 -4.76 -13.72 0.83
CA LEU A 127 -4.93 -12.40 0.22
C LEU A 127 -5.97 -12.50 -0.89
N SER A 128 -7.02 -11.67 -0.81
CA SER A 128 -8.05 -11.58 -1.84
C SER A 128 -7.99 -10.22 -2.55
N LEU A 129 -8.01 -10.23 -3.88
CA LEU A 129 -8.02 -9.04 -4.71
C LEU A 129 -9.36 -8.90 -5.41
N VAL A 130 -9.93 -7.69 -5.40
CA VAL A 130 -11.18 -7.38 -6.11
C VAL A 130 -10.99 -6.13 -6.94
N ASP A 131 -11.37 -6.19 -8.21
CA ASP A 131 -11.45 -5.04 -9.11
C ASP A 131 -12.51 -5.31 -10.19
N ILE A 132 -12.94 -4.28 -10.90
CA ILE A 132 -13.91 -4.38 -11.99
C ILE A 132 -13.25 -4.75 -13.33
N GLN A 133 -11.93 -4.65 -13.44
CA GLN A 133 -11.18 -4.97 -14.66
C GLN A 133 -10.65 -6.42 -14.62
N PRO A 134 -11.34 -7.41 -15.22
CA PRO A 134 -11.04 -8.83 -15.02
C PRO A 134 -9.65 -9.23 -15.52
N ASP A 135 -9.24 -8.76 -16.69
CA ASP A 135 -7.94 -9.12 -17.28
C ASP A 135 -6.78 -8.54 -16.47
N LYS A 136 -6.91 -7.27 -16.06
CA LYS A 136 -5.93 -6.64 -15.18
C LYS A 136 -5.84 -7.39 -13.85
N LEU A 137 -6.98 -7.63 -13.23
CA LEU A 137 -7.08 -8.35 -11.95
C LEU A 137 -6.42 -9.73 -12.00
N ARG A 138 -6.69 -10.50 -13.07
CA ARG A 138 -6.06 -11.79 -13.30
C ARG A 138 -4.55 -11.66 -13.53
N GLY A 139 -4.13 -10.68 -14.31
CA GLY A 139 -2.71 -10.42 -14.57
C GLY A 139 -1.92 -10.12 -13.30
N GLU A 140 -2.43 -9.19 -12.47
CA GLU A 140 -1.81 -8.82 -11.19
C GLU A 140 -1.76 -10.01 -10.21
N MET A 141 -2.83 -10.82 -10.15
CA MET A 141 -2.85 -12.03 -9.33
C MET A 141 -1.79 -13.04 -9.78
N LEU A 142 -1.70 -13.32 -11.09
CA LEU A 142 -0.74 -14.27 -11.63
C LEU A 142 0.71 -13.81 -11.40
N ASP A 143 0.99 -12.52 -11.55
CA ASP A 143 2.32 -11.96 -11.31
C ASP A 143 2.75 -12.14 -9.84
N LEU A 144 1.85 -11.85 -8.89
CA LEU A 144 2.10 -12.12 -7.47
C LEU A 144 2.25 -13.63 -7.17
N GLN A 145 1.48 -14.50 -7.83
CA GLN A 145 1.60 -15.95 -7.66
C GLN A 145 2.93 -16.48 -8.23
N HIS A 146 3.44 -15.92 -9.32
CA HIS A 146 4.76 -16.28 -9.85
C HIS A 146 5.88 -15.90 -8.88
N ALA A 147 5.68 -14.86 -8.06
CA ALA A 147 6.60 -14.47 -6.99
C ALA A 147 6.51 -15.36 -5.74
N ALA A 148 5.56 -16.32 -5.67
CA ALA A 148 5.30 -17.11 -4.45
C ALA A 148 6.52 -17.90 -3.94
N ALA A 149 7.48 -18.26 -4.80
CA ALA A 149 8.72 -18.93 -4.39
C ALA A 149 9.64 -18.04 -3.54
N PHE A 150 9.47 -16.72 -3.59
CA PHE A 150 10.28 -15.74 -2.87
C PHE A 150 9.54 -15.11 -1.68
N LEU A 151 8.28 -15.48 -1.47
CA LEU A 151 7.39 -14.89 -0.49
C LEU A 151 6.98 -15.94 0.56
N PRO A 152 6.55 -15.51 1.75
CA PRO A 152 5.85 -16.39 2.69
C PRO A 152 4.66 -17.07 2.01
N ARG A 153 4.32 -18.28 2.48
CA ARG A 153 3.23 -19.08 1.91
C ARG A 153 1.89 -18.38 2.14
N THR A 154 1.43 -17.63 1.14
CA THR A 154 0.13 -16.95 1.13
C THR A 154 -0.72 -17.48 -0.02
N LYS A 155 -1.99 -17.81 0.25
CA LYS A 155 -2.96 -18.13 -0.80
C LYS A 155 -3.49 -16.83 -1.40
N ILE A 156 -3.24 -16.60 -2.69
CA ILE A 156 -3.70 -15.40 -3.39
C ILE A 156 -4.88 -15.78 -4.29
N SER A 157 -6.01 -15.11 -4.10
CA SER A 157 -7.22 -15.26 -4.92
C SER A 157 -7.66 -13.91 -5.47
N ALA A 158 -8.27 -13.90 -6.66
CA ALA A 158 -8.78 -12.67 -7.25
C ALA A 158 -10.08 -12.93 -8.02
N SER A 159 -11.05 -12.03 -7.88
CA SER A 159 -12.34 -12.12 -8.58
C SER A 159 -12.99 -10.75 -8.70
N THR A 160 -13.79 -10.55 -9.74
CA THR A 160 -14.71 -9.40 -9.83
C THR A 160 -15.91 -9.57 -8.90
N ASP A 161 -16.22 -10.81 -8.49
CA ASP A 161 -17.26 -11.13 -7.51
C ASP A 161 -16.71 -11.07 -6.08
N TYR A 162 -17.40 -10.31 -5.23
CA TYR A 162 -17.05 -10.12 -3.82
C TYR A 162 -17.17 -11.39 -2.97
N ALA A 163 -17.77 -12.48 -3.47
CA ALA A 163 -17.75 -13.77 -2.78
C ALA A 163 -16.32 -14.25 -2.44
N VAL A 164 -15.31 -13.86 -3.24
CA VAL A 164 -13.89 -14.16 -2.94
C VAL A 164 -13.43 -13.54 -1.62
N THR A 165 -14.06 -12.44 -1.17
CA THR A 165 -13.68 -11.69 0.03
C THR A 165 -14.16 -12.34 1.33
N ALA A 166 -14.98 -13.40 1.24
CA ALA A 166 -15.66 -13.97 2.39
C ALA A 166 -14.73 -14.31 3.56
N GLY A 167 -15.11 -13.91 4.76
CA GLY A 167 -14.35 -14.15 5.98
C GLY A 167 -13.05 -13.36 6.11
N SER A 168 -12.93 -12.21 5.45
CA SER A 168 -11.80 -11.30 5.66
C SER A 168 -11.78 -10.74 7.09
N ASP A 169 -10.59 -10.58 7.65
CA ASP A 169 -10.36 -9.86 8.91
C ASP A 169 -10.23 -8.34 8.66
N VAL A 170 -9.56 -7.97 7.57
CA VAL A 170 -9.40 -6.57 7.14
C VAL A 170 -9.70 -6.43 5.65
N CYS A 171 -10.54 -5.46 5.30
CA CYS A 171 -10.80 -5.08 3.91
C CYS A 171 -10.23 -3.68 3.65
N VAL A 172 -9.20 -3.59 2.82
CA VAL A 172 -8.55 -2.35 2.43
C VAL A 172 -9.20 -1.81 1.15
N ILE A 173 -9.82 -0.63 1.22
CA ILE A 173 -10.54 -0.02 0.10
C ILE A 173 -9.65 1.04 -0.53
N THR A 174 -9.13 0.73 -1.72
CA THR A 174 -8.27 1.63 -2.51
C THR A 174 -8.91 2.03 -3.84
N ALA A 175 -10.02 1.38 -4.19
CA ALA A 175 -10.81 1.69 -5.37
C ALA A 175 -11.34 3.13 -5.28
N GLY A 176 -11.06 3.90 -6.32
CA GLY A 176 -11.48 5.29 -6.40
C GLY A 176 -11.40 5.78 -7.83
N ALA A 177 -12.32 6.69 -8.17
CA ALA A 177 -12.22 7.52 -9.34
C ALA A 177 -10.93 8.34 -9.28
N ARG A 178 -10.22 8.41 -10.41
CA ARG A 178 -9.19 9.43 -10.62
C ARG A 178 -9.87 10.74 -11.03
N GLN A 179 -9.34 11.85 -10.52
CA GLN A 179 -9.74 13.17 -10.97
C GLN A 179 -9.46 13.31 -12.47
N ARG A 180 -10.46 13.74 -13.22
CA ARG A 180 -10.32 14.08 -14.64
C ARG A 180 -9.86 15.53 -14.76
N GLU A 181 -9.18 15.85 -15.85
CA GLU A 181 -8.75 17.23 -16.12
C GLU A 181 -9.98 18.16 -16.19
N GLY A 182 -9.97 19.23 -15.40
CA GLY A 182 -11.10 20.16 -15.27
C GLY A 182 -12.26 19.69 -14.37
N GLU A 183 -12.19 18.50 -13.77
CA GLU A 183 -13.23 17.99 -12.85
C GLU A 183 -13.17 18.72 -11.50
N SER A 184 -14.32 19.19 -11.02
CA SER A 184 -14.42 19.82 -9.70
C SER A 184 -14.16 18.79 -8.59
N ARG A 185 -13.64 19.26 -7.44
CA ARG A 185 -13.42 18.41 -6.27
C ARG A 185 -14.73 17.71 -5.86
N LEU A 186 -15.85 18.42 -5.87
CA LEU A 186 -17.16 17.87 -5.53
C LEU A 186 -17.61 16.74 -6.47
N ALA A 187 -17.46 16.91 -7.79
CA ALA A 187 -17.82 15.88 -8.77
C ALA A 187 -16.99 14.59 -8.61
N LEU A 188 -15.70 14.74 -8.25
CA LEU A 188 -14.87 13.60 -7.90
C LEU A 188 -15.40 12.86 -6.65
N VAL A 189 -15.82 13.61 -5.62
CA VAL A 189 -16.37 13.00 -4.40
C VAL A 189 -17.70 12.29 -4.69
N GLU A 190 -18.60 12.88 -5.48
CA GLU A 190 -19.86 12.23 -5.89
C GLU A 190 -19.63 10.92 -6.64
N ARG A 191 -18.63 10.85 -7.53
CA ARG A 191 -18.27 9.60 -8.21
C ARG A 191 -17.76 8.54 -7.25
N ASN A 192 -16.93 8.94 -6.28
CA ASN A 192 -16.45 8.02 -5.25
C ASN A 192 -17.58 7.60 -4.31
N PHE A 193 -18.52 8.49 -3.99
CA PHE A 193 -19.72 8.17 -3.21
C PHE A 193 -20.55 7.08 -3.90
N ASN A 194 -20.86 7.24 -5.19
CA ASN A 194 -21.57 6.23 -5.98
C ASN A 194 -20.80 4.91 -6.08
N LEU A 195 -19.47 4.97 -6.21
CA LEU A 195 -18.64 3.77 -6.20
C LEU A 195 -18.74 3.04 -4.86
N PHE A 196 -18.68 3.75 -3.73
CA PHE A 196 -18.72 3.16 -2.39
C PHE A 196 -20.08 2.51 -2.08
N HIS A 197 -21.18 3.02 -2.63
CA HIS A 197 -22.49 2.36 -2.59
C HIS A 197 -22.50 0.96 -3.22
N SER A 198 -21.64 0.70 -4.20
CA SER A 198 -21.50 -0.63 -4.81
C SER A 198 -20.49 -1.55 -4.10
N ILE A 199 -19.52 -0.97 -3.38
CA ILE A 199 -18.42 -1.72 -2.76
C ILE A 199 -18.77 -2.14 -1.32
N VAL A 200 -19.18 -1.17 -0.50
CA VAL A 200 -19.28 -1.35 0.96
C VAL A 200 -20.32 -2.40 1.35
N PRO A 201 -21.56 -2.40 0.79
CA PRO A 201 -22.55 -3.42 1.13
C PRO A 201 -22.11 -4.85 0.78
N GLU A 202 -21.41 -5.05 -0.34
CA GLU A 202 -20.91 -6.38 -0.71
C GLU A 202 -19.78 -6.85 0.22
N LEU A 203 -18.88 -5.97 0.65
CA LEU A 203 -17.87 -6.31 1.66
C LEU A 203 -18.50 -6.73 2.99
N VAL A 204 -19.50 -5.98 3.47
CA VAL A 204 -20.21 -6.28 4.72
C VAL A 204 -20.97 -7.60 4.63
N LYS A 205 -21.61 -7.88 3.49
CA LYS A 205 -22.34 -9.12 3.24
C LYS A 205 -21.45 -10.36 3.37
N TYR A 206 -20.23 -10.33 2.83
CA TYR A 206 -19.32 -11.47 2.85
C TYR A 206 -18.36 -11.49 4.05
N SER A 207 -18.11 -10.33 4.68
CA SER A 207 -17.21 -10.18 5.83
C SER A 207 -17.82 -9.25 6.90
N PRO A 208 -18.91 -9.66 7.57
CA PRO A 208 -19.62 -8.83 8.57
C PRO A 208 -18.78 -8.52 9.82
N ASP A 209 -17.71 -9.29 10.04
CA ASP A 209 -16.81 -9.15 11.18
C ASP A 209 -15.53 -8.36 10.87
N ALA A 210 -15.32 -7.96 9.62
CA ALA A 210 -14.08 -7.29 9.19
C ALA A 210 -13.91 -5.88 9.79
N ILE A 211 -12.67 -5.40 9.72
CA ILE A 211 -12.33 -3.98 9.83
C ILE A 211 -12.20 -3.42 8.42
N LEU A 212 -12.86 -2.30 8.15
CA LEU A 212 -12.79 -1.59 6.88
C LEU A 212 -11.71 -0.51 6.98
N LEU A 213 -10.63 -0.64 6.20
CA LEU A 213 -9.56 0.35 6.09
C LEU A 213 -9.70 1.13 4.79
N VAL A 214 -10.14 2.38 4.86
CA VAL A 214 -10.34 3.25 3.71
C VAL A 214 -9.04 3.97 3.36
N VAL A 215 -8.62 3.88 2.10
CA VAL A 215 -7.42 4.56 1.57
C VAL A 215 -7.79 5.50 0.42
N SER A 216 -8.92 5.26 -0.24
CA SER A 216 -9.42 6.11 -1.32
C SER A 216 -9.64 7.55 -0.86
N ASN A 217 -9.40 8.52 -1.76
CA ASN A 217 -9.50 9.94 -1.45
C ASN A 217 -10.79 10.60 -1.94
N PRO A 218 -11.33 11.61 -1.23
CA PRO A 218 -10.83 12.17 0.03
C PRO A 218 -11.12 11.23 1.22
N VAL A 219 -10.07 10.79 1.89
CA VAL A 219 -10.14 9.63 2.80
C VAL A 219 -11.05 9.87 3.99
N ASP A 220 -11.05 11.06 4.57
CA ASP A 220 -11.85 11.39 5.74
C ASP A 220 -13.36 11.33 5.44
N VAL A 221 -13.78 11.97 4.34
CA VAL A 221 -15.19 11.94 3.87
C VAL A 221 -15.61 10.54 3.45
N LEU A 222 -14.75 9.80 2.73
CA LEU A 222 -15.06 8.44 2.30
C LEU A 222 -15.07 7.44 3.46
N THR A 223 -14.34 7.71 4.54
CA THR A 223 -14.42 6.91 5.77
C THR A 223 -15.76 7.10 6.47
N TYR A 224 -16.25 8.35 6.56
CA TYR A 224 -17.60 8.63 7.05
C TYR A 224 -18.68 7.93 6.20
N ILE A 225 -18.60 8.02 4.87
CA ILE A 225 -19.53 7.34 3.96
C ILE A 225 -19.48 5.82 4.18
N THR A 226 -18.27 5.25 4.27
CA THR A 226 -18.09 3.81 4.55
C THR A 226 -18.75 3.41 5.86
N TRP A 227 -18.61 4.22 6.91
CA TRP A 227 -19.24 3.98 8.20
C TRP A 227 -20.77 3.98 8.09
N LYS A 228 -21.35 4.99 7.44
CA LYS A 228 -22.81 5.06 7.23
C LYS A 228 -23.34 3.90 6.38
N LEU A 229 -22.65 3.54 5.29
CA LEU A 229 -23.07 2.47 4.39
C LEU A 229 -22.90 1.06 4.98
N SER A 230 -21.87 0.86 5.80
CA SER A 230 -21.57 -0.46 6.36
C SER A 230 -22.49 -0.84 7.52
N GLY A 231 -23.02 0.16 8.24
CA GLY A 231 -23.71 -0.07 9.52
C GLY A 231 -22.80 -0.63 10.61
N PHE A 232 -21.48 -0.62 10.41
CA PHE A 232 -20.52 -1.09 11.40
C PHE A 232 -20.40 -0.09 12.57
N PRO A 233 -20.02 -0.56 13.76
CA PRO A 233 -19.62 0.35 14.82
C PRO A 233 -18.37 1.13 14.39
N ALA A 234 -18.27 2.39 14.82
CA ALA A 234 -17.24 3.33 14.34
C ALA A 234 -15.81 2.82 14.55
N ASN A 235 -15.56 1.98 15.57
CA ASN A 235 -14.24 1.40 15.82
C ASN A 235 -13.75 0.47 14.70
N ARG A 236 -14.66 -0.11 13.89
CA ARG A 236 -14.31 -1.03 12.79
C ARG A 236 -14.20 -0.35 11.43
N VAL A 237 -14.33 0.97 11.36
CA VAL A 237 -14.17 1.73 10.12
C VAL A 237 -13.11 2.79 10.33
N VAL A 238 -12.00 2.65 9.62
CA VAL A 238 -10.79 3.45 9.83
C VAL A 238 -10.32 3.98 8.48
N GLY A 239 -10.00 5.27 8.40
CA GLY A 239 -9.34 5.83 7.24
C GLY A 239 -7.84 5.88 7.43
N SER A 240 -7.04 5.70 6.37
CA SER A 240 -5.58 5.79 6.46
C SER A 240 -5.11 7.15 6.99
N GLY A 241 -5.90 8.19 6.75
CA GLY A 241 -5.74 9.52 7.34
C GLY A 241 -4.34 10.09 7.15
N THR A 242 -3.86 10.79 8.18
CA THR A 242 -2.57 11.47 8.21
C THR A 242 -1.40 10.58 8.67
N ASN A 243 -1.54 9.25 8.63
CA ASN A 243 -0.44 8.31 8.97
C ASN A 243 0.74 8.47 8.01
N LEU A 244 0.46 8.72 6.73
CA LEU A 244 1.49 9.00 5.73
C LEU A 244 2.09 10.41 5.90
N ASP A 245 1.26 11.41 6.16
CA ASP A 245 1.69 12.81 6.37
C ASP A 245 2.59 12.91 7.60
N SER A 246 2.23 12.24 8.69
CA SER A 246 3.07 12.14 9.88
C SER A 246 4.37 11.37 9.61
N SER A 247 4.37 10.37 8.72
CA SER A 247 5.60 9.72 8.27
C SER A 247 6.51 10.66 7.47
N ARG A 248 5.94 11.49 6.60
CA ARG A 248 6.68 12.49 5.83
C ARG A 248 7.22 13.58 6.74
N PHE A 249 6.44 14.01 7.72
CA PHE A 249 6.85 15.01 8.70
C PHE A 249 8.02 14.52 9.55
N ARG A 250 7.95 13.28 10.06
CA ARG A 250 9.08 12.63 10.73
C ARG A 250 10.31 12.55 9.84
N PHE A 251 10.15 12.18 8.57
CA PHE A 251 11.27 12.17 7.62
C PHE A 251 11.91 13.55 7.46
N THR A 252 11.13 14.61 7.23
CA THR A 252 11.68 15.96 7.05
C THR A 252 12.42 16.46 8.28
N ILE A 253 11.90 16.21 9.49
CA ILE A 253 12.59 16.55 10.74
C ILE A 253 13.87 15.73 10.88
N ALA A 254 13.80 14.42 10.61
CA ALA A 254 14.93 13.52 10.74
C ALA A 254 16.07 13.85 9.77
N ASP A 255 15.74 14.16 8.51
CA ASP A 255 16.68 14.59 7.48
C ASP A 255 17.39 15.90 7.85
N HIS A 256 16.64 16.84 8.44
CA HIS A 256 17.22 18.10 8.91
C HIS A 256 18.18 17.92 10.09
N LEU A 257 17.87 16.98 10.99
CA LEU A 257 18.66 16.71 12.19
C LEU A 257 19.74 15.63 11.97
N ASP A 258 19.81 15.03 10.79
CA ASP A 258 20.66 13.88 10.45
C ASP A 258 20.49 12.71 11.46
N VAL A 259 19.24 12.34 11.72
CA VAL A 259 18.87 11.21 12.60
C VAL A 259 17.95 10.23 11.87
N ASN A 260 17.67 9.08 12.49
CA ASN A 260 16.70 8.14 11.96
C ASN A 260 15.26 8.63 12.18
N ALA A 261 14.40 8.59 11.15
CA ALA A 261 12.99 8.95 11.26
C ALA A 261 12.19 8.10 12.27
N GLN A 262 12.69 6.93 12.67
CA GLN A 262 12.11 6.11 13.74
C GLN A 262 12.29 6.73 15.14
N ASP A 263 13.33 7.55 15.33
CA ASP A 263 13.63 8.23 16.60
C ASP A 263 12.88 9.56 16.74
N VAL A 264 12.14 9.98 15.72
CA VAL A 264 11.31 11.18 15.72
C VAL A 264 9.85 10.81 16.01
N GLN A 265 9.28 11.40 17.06
CA GLN A 265 7.84 11.35 17.33
C GLN A 265 7.23 12.70 16.96
N ALA A 266 6.39 12.69 15.93
CA ALA A 266 5.70 13.88 15.43
C ALA A 266 4.39 13.46 14.77
N TYR A 267 3.33 14.23 15.00
CA TYR A 267 2.01 13.95 14.47
C TYR A 267 1.50 15.11 13.61
N ILE A 268 0.94 14.74 12.47
CA ILE A 268 -0.01 15.57 11.73
C ILE A 268 -1.40 14.99 12.01
N VAL A 269 -2.38 15.83 12.34
CA VAL A 269 -3.77 15.47 12.66
C VAL A 269 -4.74 16.29 11.80
N GLY A 270 -6.05 16.06 11.91
CA GLY A 270 -7.06 16.73 11.10
C GLY A 270 -7.30 16.06 9.74
N GLU A 271 -7.69 16.85 8.75
CA GLU A 271 -7.88 16.39 7.36
C GLU A 271 -6.55 15.84 6.79
N HIS A 272 -6.63 14.73 6.05
CA HIS A 272 -5.58 14.36 5.11
C HIS A 272 -5.62 15.31 3.90
N GLY A 273 -4.91 16.43 4.00
CA GLY A 273 -4.85 17.44 2.96
C GLY A 273 -4.46 18.82 3.46
N ASP A 274 -5.01 19.84 2.80
CA ASP A 274 -4.60 21.23 2.96
C ASP A 274 -4.92 21.79 4.35
N SER A 275 -5.99 21.32 5.01
CA SER A 275 -6.34 21.76 6.38
C SER A 275 -5.72 20.92 7.50
N SER A 276 -4.71 20.10 7.20
CA SER A 276 -3.98 19.32 8.21
C SER A 276 -3.29 20.21 9.26
N VAL A 277 -3.10 19.65 10.46
CA VAL A 277 -2.53 20.36 11.62
C VAL A 277 -1.30 19.62 12.12
N ALA A 278 -0.13 20.27 12.08
CA ALA A 278 1.09 19.74 12.69
C ALA A 278 1.11 20.06 14.20
N LEU A 279 1.30 19.03 15.03
CA LEU A 279 1.36 19.16 16.50
C LEU A 279 2.77 19.46 16.98
N TRP A 280 3.24 20.70 16.75
CA TRP A 280 4.57 21.18 17.10
C TRP A 280 4.88 21.06 18.59
N SER A 281 3.87 21.29 19.43
CA SER A 281 3.99 21.24 20.89
C SER A 281 4.42 19.86 21.43
N THR A 282 4.26 18.81 20.63
CA THR A 282 4.46 17.40 21.04
C THR A 282 5.64 16.72 20.37
N ILE A 283 6.40 17.44 19.54
CA ILE A 283 7.49 16.84 18.78
C ILE A 283 8.63 16.46 19.72
N THR A 284 9.07 15.21 19.64
CA THR A 284 10.26 14.73 20.36
C THR A 284 11.21 14.00 19.44
N VAL A 285 12.51 14.10 19.72
CA VAL A 285 13.58 13.37 19.02
C VAL A 285 14.44 12.68 20.07
N GLY A 286 14.50 11.35 20.03
CA GLY A 286 15.19 10.57 21.07
C GLY A 286 14.63 10.82 22.49
N GLY A 287 13.37 11.25 22.60
CA GLY A 287 12.72 11.63 23.86
C GLY A 287 12.94 13.08 24.30
N VAL A 288 13.69 13.89 23.56
CA VAL A 288 13.88 15.32 23.84
C VAL A 288 12.77 16.14 23.17
N PRO A 289 11.91 16.87 23.92
CA PRO A 289 10.91 17.77 23.33
C PRO A 289 11.58 18.98 22.69
N ILE A 290 11.44 19.14 21.37
CA ILE A 290 12.18 20.16 20.62
C ILE A 290 11.80 21.57 21.07
N THR A 291 10.51 21.88 21.11
CA THR A 291 10.00 23.22 21.45
C THR A 291 10.40 23.62 22.87
N SER A 292 10.20 22.74 23.85
CA SER A 292 10.60 22.99 25.24
C SER A 292 12.12 23.14 25.41
N PHE A 293 12.91 22.38 24.64
CA PHE A 293 14.36 22.53 24.65
C PHE A 293 14.80 23.89 24.10
N LEU A 294 14.26 24.32 22.95
CA LEU A 294 14.56 25.62 22.34
C LEU A 294 14.17 26.79 23.25
N GLU A 295 12.99 26.72 23.87
CA GLU A 295 12.53 27.72 24.83
C GLU A 295 13.44 27.81 26.06
N LYS A 296 13.85 26.66 26.62
CA LYS A 296 14.73 26.60 27.79
C LYS A 296 16.11 27.16 27.51
N GLU A 297 16.67 26.86 26.35
CA GLU A 297 17.98 27.36 25.91
C GLU A 297 17.90 28.78 25.34
N GLN A 298 16.70 29.40 25.33
CA GLN A 298 16.43 30.73 24.78
C GLN A 298 16.87 30.87 23.32
N ILE A 299 16.78 29.77 22.57
CA ILE A 299 17.09 29.75 21.15
C ILE A 299 15.85 30.22 20.40
N ALA A 300 15.95 31.42 19.81
CA ALA A 300 14.89 31.94 18.96
C ALA A 300 14.73 31.04 17.73
N TYR A 301 13.50 30.68 17.42
CA TYR A 301 13.12 30.06 16.16
C TYR A 301 11.94 30.83 15.57
N GLU A 302 11.94 30.96 14.25
CA GLU A 302 10.87 31.66 13.55
C GLU A 302 9.70 30.69 13.32
N LYS A 303 8.49 31.08 13.74
CA LYS A 303 7.26 30.32 13.43
C LYS A 303 7.13 30.05 11.92
N GLU A 304 7.57 30.98 11.09
CA GLU A 304 7.58 30.87 9.63
C GLU A 304 8.43 29.68 9.13
N THR A 305 9.52 29.35 9.82
CA THR A 305 10.34 28.17 9.49
C THR A 305 9.56 26.89 9.75
N LEU A 306 8.87 26.80 10.88
CA LEU A 306 8.02 25.64 11.21
C LEU A 306 6.89 25.48 10.19
N GLU A 307 6.22 26.58 9.84
CA GLU A 307 5.19 26.58 8.80
C GLU A 307 5.72 26.15 7.44
N THR A 308 6.96 26.52 7.10
CA THR A 308 7.60 26.09 5.85
C THR A 308 7.80 24.58 5.81
N VAL A 309 8.20 23.97 6.92
CA VAL A 309 8.33 22.51 7.05
C VAL A 309 6.97 21.83 6.90
N HIS A 310 5.93 22.30 7.59
CA HIS A 310 4.58 21.74 7.45
C HIS A 310 4.07 21.86 6.01
N ARG A 311 4.28 23.00 5.36
CA ARG A 311 3.92 23.25 3.97
C ARG A 311 4.67 22.34 3.00
N ALA A 312 5.95 22.06 3.25
CA ALA A 312 6.72 21.10 2.48
C ALA A 312 6.15 19.68 2.59
N VAL A 313 5.67 19.28 3.78
CA VAL A 313 5.02 17.98 3.97
C VAL A 313 3.73 17.88 3.15
N VAL A 314 2.85 18.88 3.23
CA VAL A 314 1.62 18.94 2.42
C VAL A 314 1.96 18.91 0.92
N ASN A 315 2.94 19.73 0.51
CA ASN A 315 3.35 19.84 -0.89
C ASN A 315 4.07 18.60 -1.45
N SER A 316 4.67 17.77 -0.59
CA SER A 316 5.38 16.56 -1.02
C SER A 316 4.49 15.58 -1.78
N ALA A 317 3.19 15.51 -1.44
CA ALA A 317 2.23 14.69 -2.17
C ALA A 317 2.05 15.20 -3.61
N TYR A 318 1.81 16.51 -3.75
CA TYR A 318 1.62 17.16 -5.04
C TYR A 318 2.88 17.10 -5.90
N GLU A 319 4.06 17.24 -5.31
CA GLU A 319 5.33 17.11 -6.02
C GLU A 319 5.53 15.70 -6.59
N VAL A 320 5.31 14.66 -5.80
CA VAL A 320 5.42 13.27 -6.28
C VAL A 320 4.42 13.01 -7.41
N ILE A 321 3.18 13.48 -7.27
CA ILE A 321 2.16 13.35 -8.33
C ILE A 321 2.60 14.09 -9.59
N ARG A 322 3.14 15.32 -9.47
CA ARG A 322 3.67 16.09 -10.61
C ARG A 322 4.81 15.35 -11.31
N LEU A 323 5.68 14.67 -10.56
CA LEU A 323 6.87 14.01 -11.10
C LEU A 323 6.58 12.64 -11.75
N LYS A 324 5.71 11.82 -11.15
CA LYS A 324 5.44 10.44 -11.62
C LYS A 324 3.99 10.13 -11.99
N GLY A 325 3.08 11.08 -11.81
CA GLY A 325 1.65 10.98 -12.14
C GLY A 325 0.76 10.36 -11.05
N TYR A 326 1.31 9.81 -9.96
CA TYR A 326 0.55 9.16 -8.88
C TYR A 326 1.40 8.98 -7.61
N THR A 327 0.79 8.57 -6.50
CA THR A 327 1.49 8.01 -5.32
C THR A 327 1.21 6.51 -5.21
N SER A 328 2.13 5.74 -4.63
CA SER A 328 1.99 4.27 -4.53
C SER A 328 2.77 3.68 -3.36
N TRP A 329 4.10 3.71 -3.42
CA TRP A 329 4.96 3.02 -2.45
C TRP A 329 4.80 3.50 -1.01
N ALA A 330 4.87 4.81 -0.78
CA ALA A 330 4.78 5.36 0.57
C ALA A 330 3.41 5.11 1.23
N ILE A 331 2.31 5.22 0.46
CA ILE A 331 0.97 4.86 0.94
C ILE A 331 0.82 3.34 1.12
N GLY A 332 1.49 2.53 0.30
CA GLY A 332 1.63 1.08 0.46
C GLY A 332 2.19 0.69 1.82
N TYR A 333 3.36 1.24 2.17
CA TYR A 333 3.98 1.04 3.48
C TYR A 333 3.13 1.61 4.64
N SER A 334 2.52 2.78 4.44
CA SER A 334 1.63 3.40 5.44
C SER A 334 0.44 2.47 5.75
N ALA A 335 -0.34 2.06 4.75
CA ALA A 335 -1.51 1.20 4.96
C ALA A 335 -1.11 -0.19 5.48
N ALA A 336 -0.03 -0.79 4.98
CA ALA A 336 0.48 -2.07 5.50
C ALA A 336 0.91 -1.97 6.98
N SER A 337 1.43 -0.82 7.42
CA SER A 337 1.74 -0.59 8.84
C SER A 337 0.47 -0.57 9.71
N LEU A 338 -0.64 -0.01 9.20
CA LEU A 338 -1.94 -0.02 9.88
C LEU A 338 -2.50 -1.45 9.94
N VAL A 339 -2.53 -2.13 8.80
CA VAL A 339 -2.94 -3.54 8.70
C VAL A 339 -2.15 -4.42 9.67
N ARG A 340 -0.83 -4.24 9.77
CA ARG A 340 0.00 -4.96 10.74
C ARG A 340 -0.46 -4.73 12.17
N SER A 341 -0.73 -3.49 12.56
CA SER A 341 -1.22 -3.16 13.91
C SER A 341 -2.56 -3.82 14.21
N LEU A 342 -3.47 -3.86 13.22
CA LEU A 342 -4.77 -4.51 13.33
C LEU A 342 -4.64 -6.04 13.42
N MET A 343 -3.89 -6.66 12.50
CA MET A 343 -3.77 -8.12 12.39
C MET A 343 -2.94 -8.74 13.52
N ARG A 344 -1.97 -8.02 14.08
CA ARG A 344 -1.09 -8.54 15.14
C ARG A 344 -1.44 -8.00 16.53
N ASP A 345 -2.60 -7.36 16.69
CA ASP A 345 -3.03 -6.67 17.93
C ASP A 345 -1.91 -5.85 18.58
N GLN A 346 -1.16 -5.06 17.79
CA GLN A 346 0.04 -4.40 18.30
C GLN A 346 -0.25 -3.28 19.29
N ARG A 347 -1.50 -2.81 19.37
CA ARG A 347 -1.95 -1.70 20.23
C ARG A 347 -1.09 -0.45 20.05
N ARG A 348 -0.64 -0.24 18.82
CA ARG A 348 0.18 0.91 18.41
C ARG A 348 -0.69 2.13 18.15
N ILE A 349 -0.11 3.30 18.42
CA ILE A 349 -0.76 4.58 18.14
C ILE A 349 -0.42 5.02 16.71
N HIS A 350 -1.45 5.39 15.95
CA HIS A 350 -1.34 5.89 14.58
C HIS A 350 -2.29 7.07 14.39
N PRO A 351 -1.88 8.16 13.71
CA PRO A 351 -2.80 9.23 13.35
C PRO A 351 -3.62 8.77 12.14
N VAL A 352 -4.84 8.31 12.39
CA VAL A 352 -5.75 7.73 11.39
C VAL A 352 -7.12 8.38 11.48
N SER A 353 -7.87 8.35 10.38
CA SER A 353 -9.21 8.94 10.34
C SER A 353 -10.18 8.13 11.19
N VAL A 354 -10.73 8.77 12.23
CA VAL A 354 -11.65 8.18 13.21
C VAL A 354 -12.83 9.13 13.43
N LEU A 355 -13.94 8.62 13.98
CA LEU A 355 -15.04 9.48 14.41
C LEU A 355 -14.57 10.41 15.54
N ALA A 356 -14.47 11.71 15.24
CA ALA A 356 -13.90 12.72 16.13
C ALA A 356 -14.93 13.37 17.07
N LYS A 357 -16.22 13.04 16.93
CA LYS A 357 -17.29 13.53 17.80
C LYS A 357 -16.98 13.27 19.28
N GLY A 358 -17.01 14.33 20.09
CA GLY A 358 -16.71 14.32 21.51
C GLY A 358 -15.23 14.55 21.86
N PHE A 359 -14.34 14.66 20.88
CA PHE A 359 -12.93 14.98 21.09
C PHE A 359 -12.64 16.45 20.76
N TYR A 360 -11.82 17.09 21.59
CA TYR A 360 -11.27 18.44 21.32
C TYR A 360 -12.32 19.52 20.97
N GLY A 361 -13.52 19.42 21.54
CA GLY A 361 -14.63 20.36 21.30
C GLY A 361 -15.37 20.17 19.97
N ILE A 362 -15.16 19.03 19.28
CA ILE A 362 -15.86 18.68 18.04
C ILE A 362 -17.17 17.97 18.39
N GLU A 363 -18.30 18.54 17.99
CA GLU A 363 -19.65 17.99 18.26
C GLU A 363 -20.25 17.26 17.04
N ASP A 364 -19.80 17.62 15.83
CA ASP A 364 -20.27 17.05 14.57
C ASP A 364 -19.82 15.60 14.39
N GLU A 365 -20.61 14.81 13.65
CA GLU A 365 -20.24 13.46 13.22
C GLU A 365 -19.27 13.50 12.04
N VAL A 366 -18.03 13.88 12.34
CA VAL A 366 -16.97 14.00 11.36
C VAL A 366 -15.89 12.95 11.58
N PHE A 367 -15.36 12.42 10.48
CA PHE A 367 -14.15 11.62 10.50
C PHE A 367 -12.97 12.52 10.15
N LEU A 368 -11.92 12.49 10.97
CA LEU A 368 -10.65 13.15 10.73
C LEU A 368 -9.55 12.44 11.50
N SER A 369 -8.30 12.76 11.18
CA SER A 369 -7.18 12.03 11.75
C SER A 369 -6.86 12.44 13.18
N LEU A 370 -6.94 11.50 14.10
CA LEU A 370 -6.46 11.64 15.48
C LEU A 370 -5.52 10.47 15.83
N PRO A 371 -4.58 10.65 16.76
CA PRO A 371 -3.71 9.57 17.21
C PRO A 371 -4.51 8.50 17.93
N ALA A 372 -4.76 7.38 17.27
CA ALA A 372 -5.62 6.31 17.74
C ALA A 372 -4.82 5.02 17.98
N GLN A 373 -5.15 4.32 19.07
CA GLN A 373 -4.63 3.01 19.36
C GLN A 373 -5.34 1.95 18.51
N LEU A 374 -4.58 1.26 17.67
CA LEU A 374 -5.09 0.23 16.76
C LEU A 374 -4.76 -1.19 17.24
N GLY A 375 -5.74 -2.07 17.16
CA GLY A 375 -5.60 -3.50 17.49
C GLY A 375 -6.61 -4.38 16.75
N ARG A 376 -6.78 -5.63 17.19
CA ARG A 376 -7.66 -6.62 16.54
C ARG A 376 -9.14 -6.21 16.53
N GLY A 377 -9.55 -5.30 17.42
CA GLY A 377 -10.89 -4.72 17.45
C GLY A 377 -11.06 -3.44 16.62
N GLY A 378 -10.06 -3.05 15.82
CA GLY A 378 -10.04 -1.77 15.10
C GLY A 378 -9.45 -0.66 15.98
N VAL A 379 -10.17 0.46 16.11
CA VAL A 379 -9.81 1.57 17.00
C VAL A 379 -10.20 1.24 18.44
N LEU A 380 -9.21 1.09 19.31
CA LEU A 380 -9.43 0.77 20.73
C LEU A 380 -9.66 2.03 21.57
N ALA A 381 -8.91 3.09 21.28
CA ALA A 381 -9.00 4.37 21.97
C ALA A 381 -8.36 5.48 21.12
N VAL A 382 -8.71 6.73 21.39
CA VAL A 382 -7.99 7.91 20.90
C VAL A 382 -7.10 8.44 22.02
N ALA A 383 -5.83 8.71 21.72
CA ALA A 383 -4.89 9.22 22.70
C ALA A 383 -5.26 10.66 23.09
N ASN A 384 -5.29 10.93 24.40
CA ASN A 384 -5.52 12.27 24.93
C ASN A 384 -4.22 13.07 24.91
N ILE A 385 -3.83 13.54 23.72
CA ILE A 385 -2.66 14.39 23.54
C ILE A 385 -3.03 15.84 23.94
N PRO A 386 -2.17 16.56 24.67
CA PRO A 386 -2.38 17.98 24.96
C PRO A 386 -2.16 18.82 23.71
N PHE A 387 -3.12 19.69 23.40
CA PHE A 387 -3.04 20.63 22.29
C PHE A 387 -2.85 22.04 22.87
N THR A 388 -2.10 22.88 22.18
CA THR A 388 -2.17 24.33 22.39
C THR A 388 -3.53 24.86 21.90
N ASP A 389 -3.94 26.04 22.38
CA ASP A 389 -5.18 26.68 21.92
C ASP A 389 -5.19 26.86 20.39
N GLU A 390 -4.04 27.26 19.82
CA GLU A 390 -3.87 27.42 18.36
C GLU A 390 -4.04 26.08 17.60
N GLU A 391 -3.44 24.99 18.09
CA GLU A 391 -3.59 23.66 17.49
C GLU A 391 -5.04 23.15 17.58
N ALA A 392 -5.71 23.40 18.70
CA ALA A 392 -7.11 23.01 18.92
C ALA A 392 -8.07 23.79 18.00
N GLU A 393 -7.90 25.11 17.87
CA GLU A 393 -8.69 25.94 16.96
C GLU A 393 -8.51 25.51 15.50
N ARG A 394 -7.26 25.23 15.08
CA ARG A 394 -6.98 24.72 13.73
C ARG A 394 -7.62 23.35 13.48
N LEU A 395 -7.60 22.46 14.46
CA LEU A 395 -8.26 21.15 14.35
C LEU A 395 -9.78 21.31 14.18
N GLN A 396 -10.41 22.20 14.95
CA GLN A 396 -11.84 22.49 14.84
C GLN A 396 -12.19 23.10 13.47
N MET A 397 -11.33 23.97 12.94
CA MET A 397 -11.50 24.53 11.60
C MET A 397 -11.36 23.46 10.49
N SER A 398 -10.41 22.53 10.64
CA SER A 398 -10.29 21.36 9.76
C SER A 398 -11.55 20.49 9.79
N ALA A 399 -12.10 20.23 10.99
CA ALA A 399 -13.36 19.52 11.17
C ALA A 399 -14.52 20.19 10.42
N ARG A 400 -14.68 21.51 10.58
CA ARG A 400 -15.73 22.29 9.88
C ARG A 400 -15.62 22.20 8.37
N THR A 401 -14.39 22.26 7.83
CA THR A 401 -14.14 22.15 6.39
C THR A 401 -14.63 20.80 5.84
N ILE A 402 -14.38 19.70 6.56
CA ILE A 402 -14.85 18.37 6.17
C ILE A 402 -16.37 18.27 6.29
N VAL A 403 -16.95 18.80 7.36
CA VAL A 403 -18.41 18.84 7.57
C VAL A 403 -19.12 19.60 6.46
N ASP A 404 -18.56 20.72 5.99
CA ASP A 404 -19.15 21.46 4.88
C ASP A 404 -19.16 20.65 3.58
N VAL A 405 -18.13 19.83 3.34
CA VAL A 405 -18.11 18.89 2.21
C VAL A 405 -19.15 17.78 2.38
N GLN A 406 -19.31 17.23 3.59
CA GLN A 406 -20.35 16.24 3.89
C GLN A 406 -21.76 16.79 3.60
N LYS A 407 -22.04 18.02 4.07
CA LYS A 407 -23.31 18.72 3.82
C LYS A 407 -23.58 18.95 2.34
N GLN A 408 -22.56 19.32 1.56
CA GLN A 408 -22.70 19.49 0.10
C GLN A 408 -23.07 18.20 -0.63
N LEU A 409 -22.64 17.05 -0.10
CA LEU A 409 -22.98 15.72 -0.62
C LEU A 409 -24.34 15.20 -0.11
N GLY A 410 -24.99 15.92 0.81
CA GLY A 410 -26.25 15.53 1.42
C GLY A 410 -26.13 14.35 2.40
N VAL A 411 -24.96 14.16 3.01
CA VAL A 411 -24.66 13.06 3.94
C VAL A 411 -24.27 13.52 5.34
#